data_AF-A0AA43IAR4-F1
#
_entry.id   AF-A0AA43IAR4-F1
#
_cell.length_a   1.000
_cell.length_b   1.000
_cell.length_c   1.000
_cell.angle_alpha   90.00
_cell.angle_beta   90.00
_cell.angle_gamma   90.00
#
_symmetry.space_group_name_H-M   'P 1'
#
loop_
_entity.id
_entity.type
_entity.pdbx_description
1 polymer ?
#
loop_
_entity_poly.entity_id
_entity_poly.type
_entity_poly.pdbx_seq_one_letter_code
_entity_poly.pdbx_strand_id
1 'polypeptide(L)'
;MKRAGERKLVTVMGIWQIIDGLLTIIYYGFYQHGIFNGGAGAGGIDKTFTLICSFGTLLLGLGIINLVIAKNYIKDNQVMKKMGGWFIAEGILSYFVMDIPSLVLAMATAVLMLAKNKSIRLSYQQS
;
A
#
# COMPACT_ATOMS: atom_id res chain seq x y z
N MET A 1 -1.48 -11.31 22.57
CA MET A 1 -0.77 -11.64 21.32
C MET A 1 0.02 -10.45 20.80
N LYS A 2 1.33 -10.66 20.54
CA LYS A 2 2.21 -9.67 19.88
C LYS A 2 1.84 -9.52 18.40
N ARG A 3 1.79 -8.28 17.90
CA ARG A 3 1.47 -7.90 16.51
C ARG A 3 2.67 -7.32 15.74
N ALA A 4 3.88 -7.65 16.16
CA ALA A 4 5.10 -7.11 15.57
C ALA A 4 5.31 -7.53 14.10
N GLY A 5 4.83 -8.72 13.70
CA GLY A 5 4.92 -9.20 12.31
C GLY A 5 4.05 -8.37 11.37
N GLU A 6 2.79 -8.12 11.76
CA GLU A 6 1.85 -7.30 10.99
C GLU A 6 2.36 -5.86 10.86
N ARG A 7 2.91 -5.29 11.93
CA ARG A 7 3.54 -3.96 11.88
C ARG A 7 4.65 -3.91 10.84
N LYS A 8 5.56 -4.88 10.86
CA LYS A 8 6.67 -4.94 9.89
C LYS A 8 6.18 -5.09 8.45
N LEU A 9 5.22 -5.99 8.20
CA LEU A 9 4.68 -6.20 6.85
C LEU A 9 4.04 -4.93 6.29
N VAL A 10 3.20 -4.26 7.07
CA VAL A 10 2.55 -3.02 6.65
C VAL A 10 3.56 -1.88 6.48
N THR A 11 4.59 -1.82 7.32
CA THR A 11 5.68 -0.86 7.12
C THR A 11 6.44 -1.09 5.83
N VAL A 12 6.82 -2.33 5.53
CA VAL A 12 7.53 -2.68 4.28
C VAL A 12 6.65 -2.38 3.06
N MET A 13 5.36 -2.72 3.13
CA MET A 13 4.40 -2.39 2.07
C MET A 13 4.29 -0.89 1.83
N GLY A 14 4.18 -0.11 2.90
CA GLY A 14 4.11 1.35 2.77
C GLY A 14 5.38 1.96 2.16
N ILE A 15 6.56 1.45 2.55
CA ILE A 15 7.84 1.87 1.94
C ILE A 15 7.87 1.51 0.46
N TRP A 16 7.46 0.29 0.10
CA TRP A 16 7.44 -0.17 -1.29
C TRP A 16 6.54 0.72 -2.16
N GLN A 17 5.30 1.00 -1.74
CA GLN A 17 4.36 1.84 -2.49
C GLN A 17 4.87 3.28 -2.68
N ILE A 18 5.61 3.82 -1.71
CA ILE A 18 6.26 5.12 -1.86
C ILE A 18 7.34 5.06 -2.93
N ILE A 19 8.20 4.04 -2.89
CA ILE A 19 9.25 3.86 -3.90
C ILE A 19 8.64 3.68 -5.28
N ASP A 20 7.62 2.82 -5.40
CA ASP A 20 6.96 2.51 -6.67
C ASP A 20 6.20 3.72 -7.23
N GLY A 21 5.49 4.47 -6.37
CA GLY A 21 4.84 5.72 -6.76
C GLY A 21 5.82 6.79 -7.23
N LEU A 22 6.97 6.92 -6.56
CA LEU A 22 8.05 7.83 -6.99
C LEU A 22 8.67 7.40 -8.32
N LEU A 23 8.96 6.10 -8.50
CA LEU A 23 9.47 5.57 -9.76
C LEU A 23 8.47 5.79 -10.90
N THR A 24 7.19 5.56 -10.63
CA THR A 24 6.09 5.83 -11.57
C THR A 24 6.11 7.27 -12.05
N ILE A 25 6.19 8.24 -11.13
CA ILE A 25 6.18 9.66 -11.48
C ILE A 25 7.47 10.06 -12.18
N ILE A 26 8.64 9.76 -11.59
CA ILE A 26 9.92 10.28 -12.06
C ILE A 26 10.31 9.62 -13.39
N TYR A 27 10.22 8.29 -13.48
CA TYR A 27 10.66 7.55 -14.65
C TYR A 27 9.59 7.56 -15.75
N TYR A 28 8.37 7.10 -15.47
CA TYR A 28 7.33 6.99 -16.49
C TYR A 28 6.63 8.32 -16.78
N GLY A 29 6.43 9.15 -15.74
CA GLY A 29 5.88 10.48 -15.90
C GLY A 29 6.86 11.43 -16.58
N PHE A 30 7.98 11.77 -15.94
CA PHE A 30 8.85 12.84 -16.43
C PHE A 30 9.93 12.40 -17.44
N TYR A 31 10.60 11.27 -17.21
CA TYR A 31 11.71 10.84 -18.08
C TYR A 31 11.23 10.30 -19.43
N GLN A 32 10.26 9.38 -19.43
CA GLN A 32 9.70 8.79 -20.66
C GLN A 32 8.91 9.80 -21.51
N HIS A 33 8.27 10.81 -20.92
CA HIS A 33 7.62 11.89 -21.66
C HIS A 33 8.59 12.98 -22.13
N GLY A 34 9.90 12.82 -21.95
CA GLY A 34 10.92 13.73 -22.48
C GLY A 34 10.98 15.11 -21.79
N ILE A 35 10.22 15.32 -20.71
CA ILE A 35 10.16 16.60 -19.98
C ILE A 35 11.54 16.99 -19.42
N PHE A 36 12.33 16.02 -18.95
CA PHE A 36 13.69 16.27 -18.45
C PHE A 36 14.77 16.44 -19.53
N ASN A 37 14.53 15.96 -20.76
CA ASN A 37 15.56 15.91 -21.80
C ASN A 37 15.53 17.11 -22.76
N GLY A 38 14.71 18.13 -22.49
CA GLY A 38 14.67 19.38 -23.28
C GLY A 38 14.23 19.20 -24.74
N GLY A 39 13.77 18.00 -25.12
CA GLY A 39 13.31 17.69 -26.46
C GLY A 39 11.96 18.36 -26.73
N ALA A 40 11.98 19.44 -27.48
CA ALA A 40 10.79 20.03 -28.08
C ALA A 40 10.17 19.01 -29.07
N GLY A 41 9.29 18.14 -28.55
CA GLY A 41 8.58 17.11 -29.29
C GLY A 41 7.09 17.08 -28.90
N ALA A 42 6.38 18.16 -29.18
CA ALA A 42 4.93 18.22 -29.42
C ALA A 42 3.90 17.66 -28.40
N GLY A 43 4.27 17.25 -27.17
CA GLY A 43 3.31 16.78 -26.17
C GLY A 43 3.61 17.31 -24.77
N GLY A 44 3.04 18.45 -24.38
CA GLY A 44 3.05 18.90 -22.98
C GLY A 44 2.26 17.96 -22.07
N ILE A 45 1.98 18.40 -20.83
CA ILE A 45 1.09 17.71 -19.86
C ILE A 45 -0.16 17.20 -20.60
N ASP A 46 -0.17 15.93 -20.95
CA ASP A 46 -1.26 15.28 -21.67
C ASP A 46 -2.06 14.40 -20.71
N LYS A 47 -3.09 13.75 -21.26
CA LYS A 47 -3.96 12.86 -20.45
C LYS A 47 -3.17 11.67 -19.91
N THR A 48 -2.18 11.18 -20.65
CA THR A 48 -1.33 10.05 -20.27
C THR A 48 -0.43 10.42 -19.10
N PHE A 49 0.29 11.53 -19.20
CA PHE A 49 1.10 12.08 -18.12
C PHE A 49 0.28 12.35 -16.86
N THR A 50 -0.90 12.95 -17.01
CA THR A 50 -1.80 13.23 -15.87
C THR A 50 -2.29 11.93 -15.21
N LEU A 51 -2.57 10.89 -16.00
CA LEU A 51 -2.94 9.58 -15.49
C LEU A 51 -1.78 8.91 -14.73
N ILE A 52 -0.56 8.93 -15.27
CA ILE A 52 0.63 8.34 -14.63
C ILE A 52 0.94 9.06 -13.32
N CYS A 53 0.91 10.40 -13.33
CA CYS A 53 1.18 11.20 -12.13
C CYS A 53 0.06 11.02 -11.08
N SER A 54 -1.21 10.98 -11.48
CA SER A 54 -2.31 10.71 -10.55
C SER A 54 -2.24 9.31 -9.95
N PHE A 55 -1.83 8.31 -10.74
CA PHE A 55 -1.60 6.95 -10.25
C PHE A 55 -0.43 6.88 -9.27
N GLY A 56 0.73 7.46 -9.62
CA GLY A 56 1.89 7.48 -8.72
C GLY A 56 1.63 8.25 -7.42
N THR A 57 0.86 9.34 -7.46
CA THR A 57 0.43 10.06 -6.25
C THR A 57 -0.56 9.27 -5.40
N LEU A 58 -1.43 8.47 -6.02
CA LEU A 58 -2.30 7.53 -5.31
C LEU A 58 -1.46 6.48 -4.56
N LEU A 59 -0.45 5.88 -5.21
CA LEU A 59 0.47 4.93 -4.57
C LEU A 59 1.23 5.55 -3.40
N LEU A 60 1.72 6.79 -3.57
CA LEU A 60 2.35 7.54 -2.48
C LEU A 60 1.39 7.73 -1.29
N GLY A 61 0.14 8.11 -1.57
CA GLY A 61 -0.90 8.28 -0.56
C GLY A 61 -1.17 6.99 0.21
N LEU A 62 -1.34 5.86 -0.51
CA LEU A 62 -1.52 4.54 0.10
C LEU A 62 -0.31 4.15 0.96
N GLY A 63 0.89 4.38 0.46
CA GLY A 63 2.11 4.07 1.19
C GLY A 63 2.21 4.84 2.51
N ILE A 64 1.91 6.13 2.50
CA ILE A 64 1.87 6.97 3.71
C ILE A 64 0.78 6.48 4.67
N ILE A 65 -0.42 6.19 4.18
CA ILE A 65 -1.53 5.67 4.99
C ILE A 65 -1.10 4.37 5.68
N ASN A 66 -0.43 3.46 4.97
CA ASN A 66 0.06 2.21 5.53
C ASN A 66 1.12 2.43 6.62
N LEU A 67 2.06 3.35 6.42
CA LEU A 67 3.03 3.70 7.45
C LEU A 67 2.34 4.26 8.71
N VAL A 68 1.32 5.10 8.53
CA VAL A 68 0.51 5.63 9.63
C VAL A 68 -0.26 4.51 10.34
N ILE A 69 -0.86 3.59 9.59
CA ILE A 69 -1.57 2.42 10.13
C ILE A 69 -0.62 1.56 10.97
N ALA A 70 0.55 1.21 10.42
CA ALA A 70 1.55 0.39 11.10
C ALA A 70 1.97 0.98 12.44
N LYS A 71 2.18 2.31 12.49
CA LYS A 71 2.65 3.01 13.68
C LYS A 71 1.55 3.27 14.70
N ASN A 72 0.38 3.74 14.26
CA ASN A 72 -0.62 4.32 15.15
C ASN A 72 -1.82 3.41 15.44
N TYR A 73 -2.13 2.49 14.52
CA TYR A 73 -3.37 1.71 14.60
C TYR A 73 -3.14 0.23 14.95
N ILE A 74 -1.98 -0.36 14.60
CA ILE A 74 -1.66 -1.75 14.96
C ILE A 74 -1.20 -1.86 16.42
N LYS A 75 -2.19 -1.98 17.32
CA LYS A 75 -1.99 -2.16 18.77
C LYS A 75 -2.06 -3.63 19.17
N ASP A 76 -1.24 -3.99 20.16
CA ASP A 76 -1.25 -5.33 20.74
C ASP A 76 -2.56 -5.59 21.51
N ASN A 77 -2.98 -6.87 21.58
CA ASN A 77 -4.20 -7.34 22.27
C ASN A 77 -5.55 -6.73 21.85
N GLN A 78 -5.63 -5.91 20.80
CA GLN A 78 -6.91 -5.38 20.32
C GLN A 78 -7.41 -6.11 19.08
N VAL A 79 -8.73 -6.28 18.97
CA VAL A 79 -9.38 -6.86 17.79
C VAL A 79 -9.56 -5.75 16.75
N MET A 80 -8.87 -5.89 15.62
CA MET A 80 -8.87 -4.88 14.55
C MET A 80 -9.71 -5.35 13.36
N LYS A 81 -11.04 -5.44 13.53
CA LYS A 81 -11.94 -5.99 12.48
C LYS A 81 -11.90 -5.19 11.17
N LYS A 82 -11.89 -3.85 11.26
CA LYS A 82 -11.93 -2.97 10.08
C LYS A 82 -10.63 -3.00 9.26
N MET A 83 -9.50 -3.31 9.89
CA MET A 83 -8.19 -3.25 9.23
C MET A 83 -7.88 -4.47 8.36
N GLY A 84 -8.40 -5.65 8.71
CA GLY A 84 -8.32 -6.81 7.82
C GLY A 84 -9.03 -6.56 6.49
N GLY A 85 -10.22 -5.92 6.52
CA GLY A 85 -10.95 -5.55 5.32
C GLY A 85 -10.23 -4.51 4.46
N TRP A 86 -9.57 -3.54 5.09
CA TRP A 86 -8.72 -2.56 4.40
C TRP A 86 -7.64 -3.24 3.56
N PHE A 87 -6.84 -4.13 4.16
CA PHE A 87 -5.76 -4.81 3.44
C PHE A 87 -6.26 -5.80 2.37
N ILE A 88 -7.48 -6.34 2.50
CA ILE A 88 -8.09 -7.12 1.41
C ILE A 88 -8.44 -6.20 0.22
N ALA A 89 -9.10 -5.08 0.49
CA ALA A 89 -9.44 -4.11 -0.57
C ALA A 89 -8.18 -3.59 -1.26
N GLU A 90 -7.13 -3.33 -0.48
CA GLU A 90 -5.83 -2.91 -0.99
C GLU A 90 -5.12 -3.99 -1.82
N GLY A 91 -5.18 -5.26 -1.39
CA GLY A 91 -4.68 -6.38 -2.17
C GLY A 91 -5.41 -6.51 -3.51
N ILE A 92 -6.74 -6.37 -3.52
CA ILE A 92 -7.54 -6.38 -4.76
C ILE A 92 -7.13 -5.23 -5.69
N LEU A 93 -6.97 -4.01 -5.15
CA LEU A 93 -6.50 -2.87 -5.92
C LEU A 93 -5.12 -3.14 -6.52
N SER A 94 -4.19 -3.64 -5.70
CA SER A 94 -2.83 -3.99 -6.12
C SER A 94 -2.80 -5.02 -7.26
N TYR A 95 -3.73 -5.97 -7.25
CA TYR A 95 -3.90 -6.92 -8.35
C TYR A 95 -4.30 -6.24 -9.67
N PHE A 96 -5.25 -5.31 -9.64
CA PHE A 96 -5.70 -4.61 -10.85
C PHE A 96 -4.60 -3.77 -11.50
N VAL A 97 -3.73 -3.21 -10.67
CA VAL A 97 -2.63 -2.34 -11.11
C VAL A 97 -1.31 -3.10 -11.29
N MET A 98 -1.34 -4.42 -11.13
CA MET A 98 -0.19 -5.33 -11.24
C MET A 98 0.97 -5.00 -10.27
N ASP A 99 0.67 -4.37 -9.13
CA ASP A 99 1.64 -4.14 -8.05
C ASP A 99 1.76 -5.41 -7.19
N ILE A 100 2.52 -6.38 -7.72
CA ILE A 100 2.68 -7.72 -7.14
C ILE A 100 3.23 -7.66 -5.70
N PRO A 101 4.26 -6.85 -5.38
CA PRO A 101 4.77 -6.80 -4.01
C PRO A 101 3.73 -6.28 -3.00
N SER A 102 3.00 -5.20 -3.33
CA SER A 102 1.91 -4.72 -2.47
C SER A 102 0.79 -5.76 -2.32
N LEU A 103 0.43 -6.46 -3.38
CA LEU A 103 -0.57 -7.54 -3.34
C LEU A 103 -0.17 -8.62 -2.32
N VAL A 104 1.05 -9.13 -2.41
CA VAL A 104 1.53 -10.21 -1.53
C VAL A 104 1.56 -9.74 -0.07
N LEU A 105 2.08 -8.53 0.17
CA LEU A 105 2.19 -7.97 1.53
C LEU A 105 0.83 -7.66 2.14
N ALA A 106 -0.10 -7.10 1.37
CA ALA A 106 -1.46 -6.79 1.80
C ALA A 106 -2.21 -8.08 2.15
N MET A 107 -2.16 -9.10 1.30
CA MET A 107 -2.82 -10.39 1.55
C MET A 107 -2.22 -11.13 2.75
N ALA A 108 -0.89 -11.17 2.86
CA ALA A 108 -0.23 -11.77 4.03
C ALA A 108 -0.65 -11.07 5.33
N THR A 109 -0.69 -9.74 5.32
CA THR A 109 -1.15 -8.94 6.48
C THR A 109 -2.61 -9.22 6.80
N ALA A 110 -3.50 -9.24 5.80
CA ALA A 110 -4.93 -9.50 5.96
C ALA A 110 -5.18 -10.86 6.62
N VAL A 111 -4.55 -11.92 6.12
CA VAL A 111 -4.67 -13.28 6.66
C VAL A 111 -4.20 -13.35 8.11
N LEU A 112 -3.03 -12.78 8.42
CA LEU A 112 -2.49 -12.74 9.79
C LEU A 112 -3.41 -11.98 10.75
N MET A 113 -3.94 -10.83 10.33
CA MET A 113 -4.85 -10.04 11.15
C MET A 113 -6.17 -10.78 11.42
N LEU A 114 -6.74 -11.43 10.42
CA LEU A 114 -7.98 -12.21 10.57
C LEU A 114 -7.77 -13.43 11.48
N ALA A 115 -6.67 -14.16 11.29
CA ALA A 115 -6.32 -15.32 12.11
C ALA A 115 -6.15 -14.94 13.58
N LYS A 116 -5.37 -13.89 13.89
CA LYS A 116 -5.17 -13.44 15.28
C LYS A 116 -6.42 -12.81 15.89
N ASN A 117 -7.24 -12.10 15.11
CA ASN A 117 -8.54 -11.61 15.58
C ASN A 117 -9.46 -12.77 16.00
N LYS A 118 -9.46 -13.89 15.26
CA LYS A 118 -10.22 -15.09 15.63
C LYS A 118 -9.68 -15.70 16.93
N SER A 119 -8.36 -15.84 17.06
CA SER A 119 -7.73 -16.38 18.26
C SER A 119 -8.02 -15.53 19.51
N ILE A 120 -7.88 -14.20 19.43
CA ILE A 120 -8.17 -13.30 20.56
C ILE A 120 -9.64 -13.43 21.00
N ARG A 121 -10.59 -13.49 20.05
CA ARG A 121 -12.02 -13.66 20.39
C ARG A 121 -12.29 -14.98 21.12
N LEU A 122 -11.64 -16.07 20.71
CA LEU A 122 -11.79 -17.38 21.36
C LEU A 122 -11.21 -17.37 22.78
N SER A 123 -10.06 -16.72 23.00
CA SER A 123 -9.48 -16.59 24.34
C SER A 123 -10.39 -15.81 25.31
N TYR A 124 -11.09 -14.78 24.83
CA TYR A 124 -12.06 -14.04 25.65
C TYR A 124 -13.35 -14.81 25.95
N GLN A 125 -13.69 -15.85 25.18
CA GLN A 125 -14.88 -16.68 25.42
C GLN A 125 -14.59 -17.86 26.37
N GLN A 126 -13.31 -18.16 26.63
CA GLN A 126 -12.85 -19.24 27.52
C GLN A 126 -12.38 -18.73 28.89
N SER A 127 -12.46 -17.42 29.14
CA SER A 127 -12.19 -16.77 30.44
C SER A 127 -13.50 -16.34 31.09
#